data_AF-A0A7Y5LJN3-F1
#
_entry.id   AF-A0A7Y5LJN3-F1
#
_cell.length_a   1.000
_cell.length_b   1.000
_cell.length_c   1.000
_cell.angle_alpha   90.00
_cell.angle_beta   90.00
_cell.angle_gamma   90.00
#
_symmetry.space_group_name_H-M   'P 1'
#
loop_
_entity.id
_entity.type
_entity.pdbx_description
1 polymer ?
#
loop_
_entity_poly.entity_id
_entity_poly.type
_entity_poly.pdbx_seq_one_letter_code
_entity_poly.pdbx_strand_id
1 'polypeptide(L)'
;METIETIFWLIMGIMTAMGLAGMLLTLIPYLKDLKLSPEERAKRLEEELSKSLNAANNINGRLTPQLVCPHCGIKGNVRVKEIRKKTGISGAKATGAILTGGVSLLATGLSKKEDFTQMHCDNCWTKWLV
;
A
#
# COMPACT_ATOMS: atom_id res chain seq x y z
N MET A 1 -16.13 6.40 60.58
CA MET A 1 -16.97 5.51 59.77
C MET A 1 -17.58 6.28 58.59
N GLU A 2 -18.07 7.50 58.82
CA GLU A 2 -18.67 8.39 57.80
C GLU A 2 -17.72 8.81 56.66
N THR A 3 -16.41 8.94 56.91
CA THR A 3 -15.42 9.32 55.88
C THR A 3 -15.16 8.23 54.84
N ILE A 4 -15.40 6.96 55.18
CA ILE A 4 -15.16 5.83 54.27
C ILE A 4 -16.34 5.72 53.29
N GLU A 5 -17.55 5.98 53.74
CA GLU A 5 -18.75 5.94 52.90
C GLU A 5 -18.73 7.05 51.83
N THR A 6 -18.31 8.26 52.19
CA THR A 6 -18.20 9.36 51.21
C THR A 6 -17.15 9.09 50.14
N ILE A 7 -16.01 8.50 50.52
CA ILE A 7 -14.97 8.09 49.57
C ILE A 7 -15.48 6.99 48.63
N PHE A 8 -16.23 6.02 49.15
CA PHE A 8 -16.80 4.93 48.35
C PHE A 8 -17.76 5.45 47.26
N TRP A 9 -18.67 6.36 47.62
CA TRP A 9 -19.59 6.96 46.66
C TRP A 9 -18.89 7.83 45.60
N LEU A 10 -17.81 8.54 45.97
CA LEU A 10 -17.00 9.30 45.01
C LEU A 10 -16.34 8.39 43.96
N ILE A 11 -15.74 7.27 44.38
CA ILE A 11 -15.07 6.34 43.45
C ILE A 11 -16.09 5.66 42.52
N MET A 12 -17.23 5.23 43.05
CA MET A 12 -18.30 4.62 42.25
C MET A 12 -18.90 5.62 41.23
N GLY A 13 -19.03 6.89 41.61
CA GLY A 13 -19.45 7.97 40.70
C GLY A 13 -18.47 8.19 39.55
N ILE A 14 -17.16 8.15 39.82
CA ILE A 14 -16.12 8.32 38.79
C ILE A 14 -16.13 7.13 37.81
N MET A 15 -16.19 5.90 38.33
CA MET A 15 -16.17 4.69 37.49
C MET A 15 -17.39 4.58 36.57
N THR A 16 -18.57 4.95 37.07
CA THR A 16 -19.80 4.98 36.25
C THR A 16 -19.76 6.08 35.19
N ALA A 17 -19.26 7.28 35.52
CA ALA A 17 -19.07 8.36 34.56
C ALA A 17 -18.09 7.98 33.44
N MET A 18 -16.96 7.33 33.79
CA MET A 18 -15.99 6.84 32.80
C MET A 18 -16.58 5.73 31.91
N GLY A 19 -17.36 4.82 32.48
CA GLY A 19 -18.04 3.76 31.72
C GLY A 19 -19.05 4.33 30.70
N LEU A 20 -19.87 5.30 31.13
CA LEU A 20 -20.82 5.97 30.24
C LEU A 20 -20.13 6.80 29.15
N ALA A 21 -19.04 7.50 29.49
CA ALA A 21 -18.26 8.24 28.52
C ALA A 21 -17.62 7.32 27.46
N GLY A 22 -17.06 6.18 27.89
CA GLY A 22 -16.53 5.16 26.98
C GLY A 22 -17.60 4.56 26.06
N MET A 23 -18.78 4.26 26.60
CA MET A 23 -19.92 3.76 25.83
C MET A 23 -20.43 4.80 24.81
N LEU A 24 -20.42 6.08 25.17
CA LEU A 24 -20.82 7.17 24.26
C LEU A 24 -19.83 7.30 23.09
N LEU A 25 -18.53 7.20 23.36
CA LEU A 25 -17.49 7.28 22.32
C LEU A 25 -17.59 6.18 21.26
N THR A 26 -18.01 4.97 21.65
CA THR A 26 -18.23 3.87 20.70
C THR A 26 -19.58 3.96 19.98
N LEU A 27 -20.59 4.61 20.59
CA LEU A 27 -21.91 4.79 20.00
C LEU A 27 -21.96 5.91 18.94
N ILE A 28 -21.17 6.97 19.10
CA ILE A 28 -21.10 8.10 18.16
C ILE A 28 -20.79 7.67 16.71
N PRO A 29 -19.74 6.86 16.42
CA PRO A 29 -19.47 6.41 15.06
C PRO A 29 -20.61 5.52 14.52
N TYR A 30 -21.20 4.68 15.38
CA TYR A 30 -22.33 3.83 15.02
C TYR A 30 -23.57 4.64 14.59
N LEU A 31 -23.93 5.69 15.34
CA LEU A 31 -25.02 6.61 14.98
C LEU A 31 -24.72 7.36 13.68
N LYS A 32 -23.45 7.70 13.43
CA LYS A 32 -23.01 8.37 12.20
C LYS A 32 -23.20 7.47 10.97
N ASP A 33 -22.90 6.17 11.10
CA ASP A 33 -23.09 5.20 10.02
C ASP A 33 -24.57 4.87 9.75
N LEU A 34 -25.45 4.95 10.77
CA LEU A 34 -26.89 4.81 10.59
C LEU A 34 -27.52 5.97 9.80
N LYS A 35 -26.97 7.18 9.94
CA LYS A 35 -27.47 8.39 9.27
C LYS A 35 -26.96 8.52 7.82
N LEU A 36 -26.08 7.63 7.36
CA LEU A 36 -25.52 7.72 6.02
C LEU A 36 -26.59 7.53 4.95
N SER A 37 -26.71 8.51 4.05
CA SER A 37 -27.55 8.44 2.86
C SER A 37 -27.08 7.29 1.95
N PRO A 38 -27.98 6.62 1.20
CA PRO A 38 -27.58 5.59 0.23
C PRO A 38 -26.52 6.08 -0.77
N GLU A 39 -26.52 7.37 -1.12
CA GLU A 39 -25.51 7.97 -2.01
C GLU A 39 -24.11 8.00 -1.38
N GLU A 40 -24.00 8.34 -0.08
CA GLU A 40 -22.71 8.38 0.62
C GLU A 40 -22.12 6.99 0.81
N ARG A 41 -22.97 5.96 0.96
CA ARG A 41 -22.53 4.57 1.01
C ARG A 41 -21.92 4.13 -0.32
N ALA A 42 -22.54 4.51 -1.44
CA ALA A 42 -21.99 4.23 -2.76
C ALA A 42 -20.60 4.87 -2.95
N LYS A 43 -20.45 6.15 -2.56
CA LYS A 43 -19.15 6.85 -2.63
C LYS A 43 -18.06 6.17 -1.79
N ARG A 44 -18.38 5.72 -0.56
CA ARG A 44 -17.40 4.97 0.26
C ARG A 44 -17.00 3.64 -0.39
N LEU A 45 -17.95 2.90 -0.95
CA LEU A 45 -17.67 1.65 -1.64
C LEU A 45 -16.80 1.86 -2.89
N GLU A 46 -17.07 2.91 -3.67
CA GLU A 46 -16.25 3.30 -4.82
C GLU A 46 -14.83 3.67 -4.38
N GLU A 47 -14.69 4.42 -3.29
CA GLU A 47 -13.38 4.77 -2.72
C GLU A 47 -12.61 3.51 -2.26
N GLU A 48 -13.26 2.60 -1.53
CA GLU A 48 -12.67 1.33 -1.11
C GLU A 48 -12.28 0.45 -2.30
N LEU A 49 -13.15 0.35 -3.31
CA LEU A 49 -12.86 -0.38 -4.54
C LEU A 49 -11.66 0.24 -5.27
N SER A 50 -11.61 1.56 -5.41
CA SER A 50 -10.49 2.26 -6.03
C SER A 50 -9.17 2.03 -5.29
N LYS A 51 -9.21 2.01 -3.94
CA LYS A 51 -8.06 1.74 -3.08
C LYS A 51 -7.58 0.31 -3.24
N SER A 52 -8.50 -0.65 -3.30
CA SER A 52 -8.21 -2.07 -3.52
C SER A 52 -7.59 -2.31 -4.91
N LEU A 53 -8.13 -1.68 -5.96
CA LEU A 53 -7.59 -1.73 -7.32
C LEU A 53 -6.18 -1.15 -7.39
N ASN A 54 -5.94 0.00 -6.75
CA ASN A 54 -4.61 0.62 -6.68
C ASN A 54 -3.61 -0.26 -5.94
N ALA A 55 -4.01 -0.89 -4.85
CA ALA A 55 -3.17 -1.85 -4.12
C ALA A 55 -2.81 -3.07 -4.99
N ALA A 56 -3.79 -3.66 -5.68
CA ALA A 56 -3.57 -4.78 -6.60
C ALA A 56 -2.65 -4.41 -7.77
N ASN A 57 -2.83 -3.21 -8.34
CA ASN A 57 -2.00 -2.69 -9.43
C ASN A 57 -0.55 -2.43 -8.97
N ASN A 58 -0.32 -2.04 -7.71
CA ASN A 58 1.04 -1.85 -7.19
C ASN A 58 1.80 -3.20 -7.12
N ILE A 59 1.10 -4.27 -6.74
CA ILE A 59 1.69 -5.61 -6.64
C ILE A 59 1.98 -6.17 -8.04
N ASN A 60 0.96 -6.25 -8.90
CA ASN A 60 1.02 -7.01 -10.15
C ASN A 60 1.21 -6.14 -11.42
N GLY A 61 1.17 -4.81 -11.29
CA GLY A 61 1.09 -3.90 -12.42
C GLY A 61 -0.37 -3.61 -12.82
N ARG A 62 -0.56 -2.50 -13.55
CA ARG A 62 -1.85 -2.08 -14.07
C ARG A 62 -2.26 -2.95 -15.25
N LEU A 63 -3.50 -3.45 -15.24
CA LEU A 63 -4.07 -4.14 -16.40
C LEU A 63 -4.33 -3.15 -17.53
N THR A 64 -3.82 -3.44 -18.72
CA THR A 64 -3.96 -2.57 -19.89
C THR A 64 -4.83 -3.26 -20.94
N PRO A 65 -6.14 -2.97 -21.00
CA PRO A 65 -7.08 -3.63 -21.91
C PRO A 65 -6.76 -3.40 -23.39
N GLN A 66 -5.96 -2.37 -23.70
CA GLN A 66 -5.57 -2.03 -25.06
C GLN A 66 -4.39 -2.86 -25.59
N LEU A 67 -3.57 -3.44 -24.71
CA LEU A 67 -2.38 -4.20 -25.10
C LEU A 67 -2.75 -5.61 -25.56
N VAL A 68 -2.11 -6.05 -26.64
CA VAL A 68 -2.18 -7.41 -27.16
C VAL A 68 -0.91 -8.15 -26.75
N CYS A 69 -1.05 -9.36 -26.20
CA CYS A 69 0.11 -10.17 -25.87
C CYS A 69 0.79 -10.67 -27.16
N PRO A 70 2.09 -10.42 -27.36
CA PRO A 70 2.80 -10.89 -28.55
C PRO A 70 2.98 -12.41 -28.60
N HIS A 71 2.82 -13.10 -27.47
CA HIS A 71 3.03 -14.55 -27.36
C HIS A 71 1.75 -15.36 -27.64
N CYS A 72 0.60 -14.90 -27.16
CA CYS A 72 -0.68 -15.62 -27.32
C CYS A 72 -1.72 -14.87 -28.18
N GLY A 73 -1.45 -13.62 -28.57
CA GLY A 73 -2.37 -12.81 -29.40
C GLY A 73 -3.62 -12.31 -28.67
N ILE A 74 -3.81 -12.63 -27.39
CA ILE A 74 -4.98 -12.22 -26.62
C ILE A 74 -4.83 -10.76 -26.17
N LYS A 75 -5.90 -9.99 -26.37
CA LYS A 75 -6.00 -8.60 -25.96
C LYS A 75 -6.50 -8.47 -24.52
N GLY A 76 -5.92 -7.53 -23.79
CA GLY A 76 -6.42 -7.05 -22.50
C GLY A 76 -6.07 -7.89 -21.28
N ASN A 77 -5.31 -8.98 -21.45
CA ASN A 77 -4.75 -9.77 -20.36
C ASN A 77 -3.29 -9.41 -20.06
N VAL A 78 -2.83 -8.21 -20.45
CA VAL A 78 -1.45 -7.76 -20.22
C VAL A 78 -1.41 -6.73 -19.09
N ARG A 79 -0.65 -7.03 -18.04
CA ARG A 79 -0.32 -6.13 -16.94
C ARG A 79 1.01 -5.46 -17.19
N VAL A 80 1.08 -4.18 -16.85
CA VAL A 80 2.27 -3.34 -17.04
C VAL A 80 2.74 -2.81 -15.70
N LYS A 81 4.02 -2.97 -15.41
CA LYS A 81 4.66 -2.51 -14.17
C LYS A 81 6.01 -1.88 -14.48
N GLU A 82 6.25 -0.69 -13.97
CA GLU A 82 7.58 -0.09 -14.00
C GLU A 82 8.47 -0.79 -12.97
N ILE A 83 9.64 -1.25 -13.39
CA ILE A 83 10.61 -1.93 -12.53
C ILE A 83 11.99 -1.29 -12.67
N ARG A 84 12.74 -1.27 -11.56
CA ARG A 84 14.16 -0.90 -11.55
C ARG A 84 15.02 -2.14 -11.59
N LYS A 85 15.65 -2.41 -12.73
CA LYS A 85 16.57 -3.55 -12.86
C LYS A 85 18.01 -3.07 -12.80
N LYS A 86 18.82 -3.82 -12.07
CA LYS A 86 20.27 -3.67 -12.02
C LYS A 86 20.85 -4.25 -13.31
N THR A 87 21.23 -3.40 -14.27
CA THR A 87 21.81 -3.78 -15.55
C THR A 87 22.98 -2.87 -15.89
N GLY A 88 24.04 -3.43 -16.47
CA GLY A 88 25.25 -2.69 -16.83
C GLY A 88 26.05 -2.15 -15.65
N ILE A 89 27.06 -1.34 -15.99
CA ILE A 89 28.04 -0.76 -15.07
C ILE A 89 27.74 0.73 -14.88
N SER A 90 27.72 1.18 -13.63
CA SER A 90 27.58 2.59 -13.28
C SER A 90 28.93 3.28 -13.42
N GLY A 91 29.04 4.22 -14.35
CA GLY A 91 30.27 4.99 -14.60
C GLY A 91 30.78 5.69 -13.35
N ALA A 92 29.89 6.36 -12.59
CA ALA A 92 30.28 7.03 -11.35
C ALA A 92 30.86 6.08 -10.29
N LYS A 93 30.30 4.86 -10.18
CA LYS A 93 30.83 3.84 -9.25
C LYS A 93 32.15 3.23 -9.76
N ALA A 94 32.30 3.09 -11.08
CA ALA A 94 33.53 2.63 -11.70
C ALA A 94 34.67 3.65 -11.49
N THR A 95 34.41 4.94 -11.69
CA THR A 95 35.38 6.00 -11.39
C THR A 95 35.73 6.03 -9.91
N GLY A 96 34.74 5.95 -9.01
CA GLY A 96 34.99 5.87 -7.57
C GLY A 96 35.81 4.65 -7.16
N ALA A 97 35.58 3.51 -7.81
CA ALA A 97 36.40 2.32 -7.62
C ALA A 97 37.85 2.55 -8.03
N ILE A 98 38.11 3.17 -9.19
CA ILE A 98 39.48 3.49 -9.64
C ILE A 98 40.15 4.44 -8.65
N LEU A 99 39.47 5.52 -8.25
CA LEU A 99 40.01 6.52 -7.33
C LEU A 99 40.34 5.97 -5.94
N THR A 100 39.62 4.92 -5.50
CA THR A 100 39.82 4.27 -4.20
C THR A 100 40.61 2.98 -4.27
N GLY A 101 41.29 2.69 -5.39
CA GLY A 101 42.08 1.47 -5.56
C GLY A 101 41.26 0.17 -5.49
N GLY A 102 39.96 0.24 -5.79
CA GLY A 102 39.04 -0.89 -5.81
C GLY A 102 38.29 -1.15 -4.51
N VAL A 103 38.60 -0.48 -3.40
CA VAL A 103 37.95 -0.74 -2.10
C VAL A 103 36.44 -0.45 -2.14
N SER A 104 36.02 0.59 -2.86
CA SER A 104 34.60 0.95 -3.00
C SER A 104 33.74 -0.11 -3.73
N LEU A 105 34.38 -1.02 -4.49
CA LEU A 105 33.69 -2.11 -5.19
C LEU A 105 33.09 -3.12 -4.23
N LEU A 106 33.82 -3.45 -3.17
CA LEU A 106 33.41 -4.43 -2.17
C LEU A 106 32.18 -3.96 -1.39
N ALA A 107 32.07 -2.65 -1.14
CA ALA A 107 30.96 -2.07 -0.40
C ALA A 107 29.71 -1.82 -1.25
N THR A 108 29.86 -1.31 -2.48
CA THR A 108 28.71 -0.74 -3.23
C THR A 108 28.33 -1.50 -4.50
N GLY A 109 29.24 -2.32 -5.04
CA GLY A 109 29.11 -3.00 -6.32
C GLY A 109 28.94 -2.03 -7.51
N LEU A 110 29.32 -2.47 -8.71
CA LEU A 110 29.31 -1.58 -9.89
C LEU A 110 27.97 -1.44 -10.60
N SER A 111 26.97 -2.23 -10.22
CA SER A 111 25.75 -2.30 -11.03
C SER A 111 25.01 -0.96 -11.08
N LYS A 112 24.62 -0.57 -12.31
CA LYS A 112 23.74 0.55 -12.61
C LYS A 112 22.28 0.09 -12.49
N LYS A 113 21.42 0.92 -11.93
CA LYS A 113 19.97 0.70 -11.93
C LYS A 113 19.39 1.49 -13.10
N GLU A 114 18.60 0.82 -13.93
CA GLU A 114 17.86 1.43 -15.02
C GLU A 114 16.38 1.11 -14.87
N ASP A 115 15.55 2.02 -15.36
CA ASP A 115 14.09 1.93 -15.36
C ASP A 115 13.64 1.14 -16.59
N PHE A 116 12.87 0.08 -16.37
CA PHE A 116 12.31 -0.79 -17.40
C PHE A 116 10.80 -0.90 -17.22
N THR A 117 10.10 -1.16 -18.32
CA THR A 117 8.68 -1.51 -18.28
C THR A 117 8.54 -3.01 -18.37
N GLN A 118 8.15 -3.66 -17.27
CA GLN A 118 7.81 -5.07 -17.26
C GLN A 118 6.37 -5.26 -17.70
N MET A 119 6.17 -6.13 -18.67
CA MET A 119 4.87 -6.60 -19.09
C MET A 119 4.69 -8.07 -18.71
N HIS A 120 3.51 -8.41 -18.20
CA HIS A 120 3.13 -9.77 -17.83
C HIS A 120 1.77 -10.11 -18.43
N CYS A 121 1.65 -11.24 -19.09
CA CYS A 121 0.36 -11.72 -19.58
C CYS A 121 -0.28 -12.70 -18.58
N ASP A 122 -1.50 -12.43 -18.12
CA ASP A 122 -2.26 -13.32 -17.22
C ASP A 122 -2.80 -14.57 -17.97
N ASN A 123 -2.80 -14.56 -19.31
CA ASN A 123 -3.29 -15.68 -20.12
C ASN A 123 -2.22 -16.75 -20.35
N CYS A 124 -1.05 -16.37 -20.89
CA CYS A 124 0.04 -17.30 -21.18
C CYS A 124 1.17 -17.27 -20.15
N TRP A 125 1.03 -16.47 -19.10
CA TRP A 125 1.99 -16.26 -18.01
C TRP A 125 3.37 -15.76 -18.41
N THR A 126 3.58 -15.41 -19.69
CA THR A 126 4.85 -14.88 -20.17
C THR A 126 5.11 -13.49 -19.61
N LYS A 127 6.39 -13.21 -19.30
CA LYS A 127 6.87 -11.90 -18.85
C LYS A 127 7.95 -11.44 -19.80
N TRP A 128 7.88 -10.17 -20.20
CA TRP A 128 8.91 -9.55 -21.02
C TRP A 128 9.20 -8.14 -20.52
N LEU A 129 10.38 -7.64 -20.86
CA LEU A 129 10.84 -6.30 -20.53
C LEU A 129 10.89 -5.49 -21.81
N VAL A 130 10.41 -4.25 -21.71
CA VAL A 130 10.54 -3.22 -22.73
C VAL A 130 11.30 -2.05 -22.12
#